data_AF-A0A1H3G4V0-F1
#
_entry.id   AF-A0A1H3G4V0-F1
#
_cell.length_a   1.000
_cell.length_b   1.000
_cell.length_c   1.000
_cell.angle_alpha   90.00
_cell.angle_beta   90.00
_cell.angle_gamma   90.00
#
_symmetry.space_group_name_H-M   'P 1'
#
loop_
_entity.id
_entity.type
_entity.pdbx_description
1 polymer ?
#
loop_
_entity_poly.entity_id
_entity_poly.type
_entity_poly.pdbx_seq_one_letter_code
_entity_poly.pdbx_strand_id
1 'polypeptide(L)'
;MDIKVNNVQQVSQVPDTVKVENTDGSFKFTLSSAIDDAQLQQRIETLLNDITAQGNRIAQHMDIRDMKRYRGMIKDFLNEVVYRSHKFSRENFLDRKGRHRVYGIIKLIDENLDELAGELVKDESNHIEILSKIGEIEGLLLDILT
;
A
#
# COMPACT_ATOMS: atom_id res chain seq x y z
N MET A 1 -50.52 -40.68 59.09
CA MET A 1 -49.47 -41.27 58.24
C MET A 1 -49.44 -40.44 56.97
N ASP A 2 -48.61 -39.39 56.99
CA ASP A 2 -48.60 -38.34 55.97
C ASP A 2 -47.67 -38.70 54.81
N ILE A 3 -48.26 -38.83 53.63
CA ILE A 3 -47.58 -38.98 52.36
C ILE A 3 -47.09 -37.59 51.95
N LYS A 4 -45.78 -37.34 52.00
CA LYS A 4 -45.19 -36.13 51.42
C LYS A 4 -44.77 -36.38 49.98
N VAL A 5 -45.44 -35.66 49.10
CA VAL A 5 -45.32 -35.68 47.65
C VAL A 5 -44.13 -34.80 47.22
N ASN A 6 -43.25 -35.41 46.44
CA ASN A 6 -42.37 -34.86 45.40
C ASN A 6 -41.89 -33.40 45.51
N ASN A 7 -40.59 -33.25 45.78
CA ASN A 7 -39.85 -32.00 45.65
C ASN A 7 -39.35 -31.88 44.21
N VAL A 8 -39.98 -31.02 43.40
CA VAL A 8 -39.53 -30.69 42.05
C VAL A 8 -38.95 -29.28 42.04
N GLN A 9 -37.79 -29.17 41.37
CA GLN A 9 -37.20 -27.98 40.74
C GLN A 9 -36.41 -27.00 41.64
N GLN A 10 -35.08 -27.09 41.51
CA GLN A 10 -34.28 -25.90 41.24
C GLN A 10 -33.62 -26.07 39.87
N VAL A 11 -34.19 -25.40 38.87
CA VAL A 11 -33.61 -25.28 37.53
C VAL A 11 -32.43 -24.31 37.64
N SER A 12 -31.29 -24.72 37.09
CA SER A 12 -30.03 -23.97 37.05
C SER A 12 -30.22 -22.51 36.63
N GLN A 13 -29.60 -21.60 37.38
CA GLN A 13 -29.45 -20.21 36.98
C GLN A 13 -28.65 -20.16 35.68
N VAL A 14 -29.29 -19.64 34.63
CA VAL A 14 -28.64 -19.32 33.36
C VAL A 14 -27.64 -18.19 33.63
N PRO A 15 -26.39 -18.26 33.15
CA PRO A 15 -25.46 -17.15 33.30
C PRO A 15 -26.05 -15.91 32.64
N ASP A 16 -25.94 -14.76 33.31
CA ASP A 16 -26.35 -13.47 32.77
C ASP A 16 -25.84 -13.32 31.35
N THR A 17 -26.78 -13.25 30.39
CA THR A 17 -26.46 -12.88 29.02
C THR A 17 -25.77 -11.52 29.08
N VAL A 18 -24.48 -11.50 28.74
CA VAL A 18 -23.72 -10.28 28.51
C VAL A 18 -24.58 -9.38 27.64
N LYS A 19 -25.03 -8.25 28.21
CA LYS A 19 -25.77 -7.24 27.45
C LYS A 19 -24.91 -6.89 26.24
N VAL A 20 -25.38 -7.29 25.06
CA VAL A 20 -24.83 -6.84 23.79
C VAL A 20 -25.07 -5.34 23.75
N GLU A 21 -24.03 -4.55 24.09
CA GLU A 21 -24.03 -3.14 23.75
C GLU A 21 -24.24 -3.04 22.25
N ASN A 22 -25.30 -2.33 21.86
CA ASN A 22 -25.65 -2.05 20.47
C ASN A 22 -24.49 -1.34 19.76
N THR A 23 -23.56 -2.12 19.22
CA THR A 23 -22.41 -1.71 18.40
C THR A 23 -22.71 -1.92 16.92
N ASP A 24 -23.97 -1.71 16.51
CA ASP A 24 -24.48 -2.00 15.16
C ASP A 24 -23.80 -1.16 14.05
N GLY A 25 -23.12 -0.07 14.42
CA GLY A 25 -22.29 0.75 13.52
C GLY A 25 -20.79 0.48 13.57
N SER A 26 -20.25 -0.01 14.71
CA SER A 26 -18.80 -0.17 14.91
C SER A 26 -18.24 -1.34 14.09
N PHE A 27 -18.95 -2.46 14.06
CA PHE A 27 -18.58 -3.61 13.23
C PHE A 27 -18.71 -3.29 11.74
N LYS A 28 -19.82 -2.66 11.31
CA LYS A 28 -20.03 -2.24 9.92
C LYS A 28 -18.92 -1.29 9.47
N PHE A 29 -18.58 -0.29 10.28
CA PHE A 29 -17.51 0.66 9.97
C PHE A 29 -16.13 -0.01 9.88
N THR A 30 -15.82 -0.91 10.80
CA THR A 30 -14.54 -1.66 10.79
C THR A 30 -14.45 -2.57 9.57
N LEU A 31 -15.54 -3.27 9.26
CA LEU A 31 -15.61 -4.16 8.10
C LEU A 31 -15.49 -3.39 6.79
N SER A 32 -16.22 -2.29 6.62
CA SER A 32 -16.10 -1.41 5.45
C SER A 32 -14.67 -0.88 5.30
N SER A 33 -14.09 -0.38 6.38
CA SER A 33 -12.72 0.15 6.36
C SER A 33 -11.69 -0.92 5.99
N ALA A 34 -11.83 -2.15 6.51
CA ALA A 34 -10.94 -3.26 6.19
C ALA A 34 -11.07 -3.72 4.73
N ILE A 35 -12.28 -3.73 4.17
CA ILE A 35 -12.51 -4.05 2.76
C ILE A 35 -11.89 -2.98 1.86
N ASP A 36 -12.10 -1.70 2.17
CA ASP A 36 -11.54 -0.59 1.40
C ASP A 36 -10.01 -0.61 1.41
N ASP A 37 -9.40 -0.88 2.57
CA ASP A 37 -7.94 -0.96 2.71
C ASP A 37 -7.36 -2.17 1.93
N ALA A 38 -8.06 -3.32 1.90
CA ALA A 38 -7.65 -4.49 1.12
C ALA A 38 -7.76 -4.25 -0.40
N GLN A 39 -8.83 -3.61 -0.86
CA GLN A 39 -8.99 -3.24 -2.27
C GLN A 39 -7.91 -2.26 -2.73
N LEU A 40 -7.58 -1.28 -1.87
CA LEU A 40 -6.51 -0.34 -2.15
C LEU A 40 -5.14 -1.03 -2.23
N GLN A 41 -4.86 -1.97 -1.33
CA GLN A 41 -3.62 -2.76 -1.38
C GLN A 41 -3.51 -3.55 -2.68
N GLN A 42 -4.57 -4.23 -3.10
CA GLN A 42 -4.59 -4.95 -4.37
C GLN A 42 -4.36 -4.02 -5.58
N ARG A 43 -4.90 -2.80 -5.52
CA ARG A 43 -4.68 -1.79 -6.57
C ARG A 43 -3.22 -1.32 -6.63
N ILE A 44 -2.60 -1.09 -5.48
CA ILE A 44 -1.17 -0.73 -5.38
C ILE A 44 -0.28 -1.85 -5.94
N GLU A 45 -0.56 -3.10 -5.58
CA GLU A 45 0.16 -4.26 -6.10
C GLU A 45 0.03 -4.38 -7.63
N THR A 46 -1.16 -4.12 -8.16
CA THR A 46 -1.40 -4.11 -9.61
C THR A 46 -0.58 -3.02 -10.30
N LEU A 47 -0.60 -1.79 -9.77
CA LEU A 47 0.18 -0.68 -10.32
C LEU A 47 1.68 -0.96 -10.30
N LEU A 48 2.18 -1.56 -9.21
CA LEU A 48 3.60 -1.93 -9.10
C LEU A 48 3.98 -2.97 -10.16
N ASN A 49 3.16 -4.00 -10.37
CA ASN A 49 3.39 -5.01 -11.39
C ASN A 49 3.41 -4.41 -12.81
N ASP A 50 2.49 -3.48 -13.10
CA ASP A 50 2.44 -2.78 -14.39
C ASP A 50 3.68 -1.91 -14.62
N ILE A 51 4.15 -1.21 -13.58
CA ILE A 51 5.40 -0.44 -13.60
C ILE A 51 6.57 -1.36 -13.91
N THR A 52 6.72 -2.48 -13.21
CA THR A 52 7.81 -3.45 -13.44
C THR A 52 7.77 -4.03 -14.84
N ALA A 53 6.59 -4.38 -15.36
CA ALA A 53 6.46 -4.84 -16.74
C ALA A 53 6.91 -3.76 -17.76
N GLN A 54 6.57 -2.50 -17.51
CA GLN A 54 6.97 -1.40 -18.37
C GLN A 54 8.48 -1.07 -18.25
N GLY A 55 9.07 -1.17 -17.05
CA GLY A 55 10.51 -1.07 -16.85
C GLY A 55 11.28 -2.12 -17.66
N ASN A 56 10.84 -3.37 -17.62
CA ASN A 56 11.40 -4.45 -18.44
C ASN A 56 11.33 -4.17 -19.95
N ARG A 57 10.24 -3.55 -20.44
CA ARG A 57 10.14 -3.14 -21.84
C ARG A 57 11.14 -2.04 -22.20
N ILE A 58 11.34 -1.06 -21.33
CA ILE A 58 12.37 -0.02 -21.53
C ILE A 58 13.75 -0.66 -21.62
N ALA A 59 14.07 -1.59 -20.73
CA ALA A 59 15.35 -2.28 -20.78
C ALA A 59 15.56 -3.00 -22.13
N GLN A 60 14.53 -3.68 -22.64
CA GLN A 60 14.60 -4.44 -23.89
C GLN A 60 14.66 -3.58 -25.15
N HIS A 61 13.88 -2.50 -25.20
CA HIS A 61 13.67 -1.72 -26.43
C HIS A 61 14.33 -0.36 -26.44
N MET A 62 14.68 0.17 -25.27
CA MET A 62 15.35 1.46 -25.09
C MET A 62 14.60 2.61 -25.78
N ASP A 63 13.26 2.54 -25.77
CA ASP A 63 12.40 3.51 -26.45
C ASP A 63 11.94 4.61 -25.48
N ILE A 64 12.19 5.86 -25.87
CA ILE A 64 11.76 7.05 -25.10
C ILE A 64 10.23 7.15 -24.95
N ARG A 65 9.46 6.55 -25.87
CA ARG A 65 7.99 6.48 -25.76
C ARG A 65 7.57 5.60 -24.60
N ASP A 66 8.29 4.52 -24.35
CA ASP A 66 8.06 3.64 -23.21
C ASP A 66 8.45 4.32 -21.90
N MET A 67 9.48 5.16 -21.91
CA MET A 67 9.86 6.00 -20.78
C MET A 67 8.76 6.99 -20.38
N LYS A 68 8.11 7.63 -21.35
CA LYS A 68 6.98 8.53 -21.07
C LYS A 68 5.83 7.80 -20.36
N ARG A 69 5.52 6.56 -20.79
CA ARG A 69 4.49 5.73 -20.16
C ARG A 69 4.91 5.32 -18.74
N TYR A 70 6.15 4.89 -18.57
CA TYR A 70 6.72 4.50 -17.29
C TYR A 70 6.66 5.64 -16.25
N ARG A 71 7.09 6.85 -16.63
CA ARG A 71 6.96 8.04 -15.78
C ARG A 71 5.50 8.34 -15.40
N GLY A 72 4.57 8.14 -16.33
CA GLY A 72 3.13 8.28 -16.07
C GLY A 72 2.62 7.28 -15.03
N MET A 73 2.95 6.00 -15.19
CA MET A 73 2.55 4.93 -14.26
C MET A 73 3.09 5.16 -12.86
N ILE A 74 4.35 5.59 -12.74
CA ILE A 74 4.95 5.92 -11.43
C ILE A 74 4.25 7.11 -10.78
N LYS A 75 3.90 8.14 -11.55
CA LYS A 75 3.13 9.27 -11.02
C LYS A 75 1.78 8.81 -10.46
N ASP A 76 1.07 7.96 -11.19
CA ASP A 76 -0.22 7.44 -10.74
C ASP A 76 -0.08 6.59 -9.47
N PHE A 77 0.94 5.73 -9.40
CA PHE A 77 1.28 4.97 -8.20
C PHE A 77 1.57 5.88 -6.99
N LEU A 78 2.41 6.91 -7.17
CA LEU A 78 2.76 7.82 -6.08
C LEU A 78 1.54 8.59 -5.56
N ASN A 79 0.61 8.97 -6.45
CA ASN A 79 -0.64 9.63 -6.04
C ASN A 79 -1.50 8.72 -5.17
N GLU A 80 -1.62 7.43 -5.53
CA GLU A 80 -2.37 6.44 -4.74
C GLU A 80 -1.73 6.21 -3.37
N VAL A 81 -0.39 6.16 -3.31
CA VAL A 81 0.31 5.97 -2.02
C VAL A 81 0.24 7.22 -1.14
N VAL A 82 0.36 8.43 -1.69
CA VAL A 82 0.20 9.67 -0.91
C VAL A 82 -1.22 9.80 -0.36
N TYR A 83 -2.23 9.38 -1.13
CA TYR A 83 -3.61 9.31 -0.64
C TYR A 83 -3.74 8.38 0.58
N ARG A 84 -3.08 7.21 0.57
CA ARG A 84 -2.97 6.31 1.74
C ARG A 84 -2.21 6.95 2.90
N SER A 85 -1.14 7.72 2.63
CA SER A 85 -0.26 8.29 3.66
C SER A 85 -0.97 9.30 4.57
N HIS A 86 -2.03 9.96 4.10
CA HIS A 86 -2.81 10.88 4.95
C HIS A 86 -3.57 10.13 6.07
N LYS A 87 -4.04 8.91 5.83
CA LYS A 87 -4.55 8.00 6.90
C LYS A 87 -3.40 7.59 7.84
N PHE A 88 -2.19 7.46 7.31
CA PHE A 88 -0.97 6.99 8.00
C PHE A 88 -0.12 8.10 8.65
N SER A 89 -0.59 9.36 8.62
CA SER A 89 0.15 10.58 9.02
C SER A 89 0.61 10.61 10.49
N ARG A 90 0.21 9.64 11.32
CA ARG A 90 0.70 9.54 12.70
C ARG A 90 1.94 8.65 12.87
N GLU A 91 2.27 7.80 11.89
CA GLU A 91 3.35 6.80 12.04
C GLU A 91 4.52 6.97 11.07
N ASN A 92 4.38 7.77 10.00
CA ASN A 92 5.49 8.07 9.10
C ASN A 92 6.36 9.22 9.63
N PHE A 93 7.33 8.85 10.46
CA PHE A 93 8.25 9.75 11.12
C PHE A 93 9.10 10.60 10.15
N LEU A 94 9.55 11.73 10.70
CA LEU A 94 10.53 12.61 10.09
C LEU A 94 11.89 11.90 10.01
N ASP A 95 12.66 12.16 8.96
CA ASP A 95 14.10 11.90 8.92
C ASP A 95 14.78 12.50 10.17
N ARG A 96 16.00 12.06 10.52
CA ARG A 96 16.82 12.59 11.63
C ARG A 96 16.94 14.13 11.64
N LYS A 97 16.66 14.77 10.50
CA LYS A 97 16.66 16.23 10.28
C LYS A 97 15.27 16.88 10.25
N GLY A 98 14.19 16.19 10.61
CA GLY A 98 12.85 16.77 10.62
C GLY A 98 12.19 16.88 9.23
N ARG A 99 12.53 16.03 8.25
CA ARG A 99 11.95 16.06 6.89
C ARG A 99 11.00 14.89 6.66
N HIS A 100 9.90 15.08 5.93
CA HIS A 100 8.96 14.01 5.63
C HIS A 100 9.63 12.93 4.77
N ARG A 101 9.85 11.72 5.32
CA ARG A 101 10.60 10.60 4.67
C ARG A 101 10.08 10.33 3.25
N VAL A 102 8.77 10.24 3.09
CA VAL A 102 8.10 9.96 1.81
C VAL A 102 8.43 11.02 0.75
N TYR A 103 8.49 12.30 1.12
CA TYR A 103 8.82 13.36 0.16
C TYR A 103 10.27 13.26 -0.33
N GLY A 104 11.19 12.85 0.54
CA GLY A 104 12.57 12.58 0.17
C GLY A 104 12.69 11.44 -0.84
N ILE A 105 11.94 10.36 -0.63
CA ILE A 105 11.93 9.22 -1.57
C ILE A 105 11.31 9.62 -2.91
N ILE A 106 10.19 10.35 -2.90
CA ILE A 106 9.57 10.86 -4.14
C ILE A 106 10.57 11.72 -4.94
N LYS A 107 11.32 12.60 -4.28
CA LYS A 107 12.35 13.42 -4.96
C LYS A 107 13.44 12.55 -5.59
N LEU A 108 13.89 11.52 -4.89
CA LEU A 108 14.93 10.61 -5.39
C LEU A 108 14.42 9.76 -6.57
N ILE A 109 13.14 9.35 -6.55
CA ILE A 109 12.50 8.69 -7.69
C ILE A 109 12.50 9.61 -8.91
N ASP A 110 12.12 10.88 -8.74
CA ASP A 110 12.08 11.87 -9.83
C ASP A 110 13.49 12.10 -10.43
N GLU A 111 14.51 12.22 -9.58
CA GLU A 111 15.91 12.31 -10.01
C GLU A 111 16.33 11.09 -10.84
N ASN A 112 16.02 9.87 -10.39
CA ASN A 112 16.32 8.65 -11.15
C ASN A 112 15.54 8.55 -12.47
N LEU A 113 14.31 9.06 -12.53
CA LEU A 113 13.52 9.12 -13.76
C LEU A 113 14.10 10.11 -14.77
N ASP A 114 14.69 11.20 -14.32
CA ASP A 114 15.40 12.15 -15.18
C ASP A 114 16.71 11.56 -15.70
N GLU A 115 17.47 10.89 -14.84
CA GLU A 115 18.70 10.19 -15.23
C GLU A 115 18.44 9.08 -16.25
N LEU A 116 17.41 8.25 -16.02
CA LEU A 116 16.99 7.21 -16.97
C LEU A 116 16.57 7.81 -18.32
N ALA A 117 15.80 8.90 -18.32
CA ALA A 117 15.43 9.59 -19.55
C ALA A 117 16.66 10.16 -20.27
N GLY A 118 17.62 10.71 -19.52
CA GLY A 118 18.89 11.19 -20.05
C GLY A 118 19.68 10.09 -20.73
N GLU A 119 19.76 8.90 -20.12
CA GLU A 119 20.46 7.74 -20.66
C GLU A 119 19.85 7.25 -21.98
N LEU A 120 18.51 7.25 -22.07
CA LEU A 120 17.79 6.82 -23.27
C LEU A 120 17.93 7.78 -24.47
N VAL A 121 18.36 9.02 -24.24
CA VAL A 121 18.53 10.03 -25.30
C VAL A 121 19.97 10.07 -25.82
N LYS A 122 20.92 9.39 -25.15
CA LYS A 122 22.30 9.31 -25.62
C LYS A 122 22.40 8.55 -26.95
N ASP A 123 23.31 8.99 -27.80
CA ASP A 123 23.63 8.30 -29.08
C ASP A 123 24.12 6.86 -28.82
N GLU A 124 24.86 6.66 -27.73
CA GLU A 124 25.30 5.35 -27.25
C GLU A 124 24.80 5.16 -25.81
N SER A 125 23.67 4.47 -25.70
CA SER A 125 23.01 4.18 -24.43
C SER A 125 23.63 2.96 -23.73
N ASN A 126 23.96 3.10 -22.46
CA ASN A 126 24.49 2.04 -21.63
C ASN A 126 23.35 1.19 -21.03
N HIS A 127 23.17 -0.02 -21.55
CA HIS A 127 22.12 -0.93 -21.11
C HIS A 127 22.23 -1.32 -19.62
N ILE A 128 23.45 -1.45 -19.08
CA ILE A 128 23.65 -1.77 -17.65
C ILE A 128 23.18 -0.61 -16.78
N GLU A 129 23.45 0.62 -17.20
CA GLU A 129 23.04 1.83 -16.49
C GLU A 129 21.52 1.98 -16.49
N ILE A 130 20.86 1.71 -17.63
CA ILE A 130 19.39 1.68 -17.74
C ILE A 130 18.78 0.66 -16.76
N LEU A 131 19.31 -0.57 -16.75
CA LEU A 131 18.86 -1.62 -15.83
C LEU A 131 19.06 -1.22 -14.36
N SER A 132 20.20 -0.61 -14.02
CA SER A 132 20.48 -0.11 -12.68
C SER A 132 19.44 0.94 -12.27
N LYS A 133 19.16 1.91 -13.14
CA LYS A 133 18.20 2.98 -12.87
C LYS A 133 16.78 2.47 -12.71
N ILE A 134 16.36 1.50 -13.52
CA ILE A 134 15.06 0.84 -13.36
C ILE A 134 14.98 0.14 -11.99
N GLY A 135 15.99 -0.64 -11.63
CA GLY A 135 16.03 -1.35 -10.34
C GLY A 135 16.08 -0.41 -9.13
N GLU A 136 16.82 0.69 -9.22
CA GLU A 136 16.83 1.75 -8.21
C GLU A 136 15.43 2.34 -8.01
N ILE A 137 14.74 2.66 -9.10
CA ILE A 137 13.35 3.17 -9.04
C ILE A 137 12.42 2.15 -8.39
N GLU A 138 12.47 0.88 -8.80
CA GLU A 138 11.63 -0.19 -8.23
C GLU A 138 11.88 -0.37 -6.73
N GLY A 139 13.15 -0.34 -6.30
CA GLY A 139 13.51 -0.40 -4.89
C GLY A 139 12.93 0.76 -4.08
N LEU A 140 13.00 1.98 -4.62
CA LEU A 140 12.42 3.17 -3.96
C LEU A 140 10.89 3.11 -3.87
N LEU A 141 10.22 2.52 -4.86
CA LEU A 141 8.77 2.31 -4.82
C LEU A 141 8.37 1.32 -3.71
N LEU A 142 9.16 0.26 -3.50
CA LEU A 142 8.98 -0.68 -2.39
C LEU A 142 9.24 -0.02 -1.02
N ASP A 143 10.28 0.83 -0.92
CA ASP A 143 10.60 1.58 0.30
C ASP A 143 9.48 2.53 0.73
N ILE A 144 8.69 3.03 -0.22
CA ILE A 144 7.51 3.86 0.05
C ILE A 144 6.36 3.05 0.68
N LEU A 145 6.28 1.75 0.38
CA LEU A 145 5.25 0.86 0.94
C LEU A 145 5.59 0.33 2.34
N THR A 146 6.84 0.51 2.78
CA THR A 146 7.43 -0.07 4.00
C THR A 146 7.67 0.96 5.11
#